data_AF-A0A436D3Q0-F1
#
_entry.id   AF-A0A436D3Q0-F1
#
_cell.length_a   1.000
_cell.length_b   1.000
_cell.length_c   1.000
_cell.angle_alpha   90.00
_cell.angle_beta   90.00
_cell.angle_gamma   90.00
#
_symmetry.space_group_name_H-M   'P 1'
#
loop_
_entity.id
_entity.type
_entity.pdbx_description
1 polymer ?
#
loop_
_entity_poly.entity_id
_entity_poly.type
_entity_poly.pdbx_seq_one_letter_code
_entity_poly.pdbx_strand_id
1 'polypeptide(L)' 'MTAYVIADIKINDPQWVPAYAASVHDLVHKHGGRYLSRSGNVKTLEGKPLDTT' A
#
# COMPACT_ATOMS: atom_id res chain seq x y z
N MET A 1 -1.83 19.19 10.81
CA MET A 1 -0.72 19.08 9.83
C MET A 1 -0.83 17.71 9.18
N THR A 2 -0.80 17.61 7.85
CA THR A 2 -1.00 16.32 7.14
C THR A 2 0.31 15.54 7.10
N ALA A 3 0.25 14.24 7.42
CA ALA A 3 1.36 13.30 7.25
C ALA A 3 1.04 12.32 6.11
N TYR A 4 2.08 11.88 5.40
CA TYR A 4 1.96 10.90 4.33
C TYR A 4 2.76 9.66 4.70
N VAL A 5 2.14 8.49 4.55
CA VAL A 5 2.80 7.20 4.70
C VAL A 5 2.90 6.58 3.32
N ILE A 6 4.13 6.32 2.87
CA ILE A 6 4.42 5.65 1.61
C ILE A 6 5.01 4.29 1.97
N ALA A 7 4.35 3.23 1.52
CA ALA A 7 4.77 1.86 1.75
C ALA A 7 4.99 1.18 0.40
N ASP A 8 6.20 0.70 0.20
CA ASP A 8 6.55 -0.21 -0.88
C ASP A 8 6.62 -1.63 -0.31
N ILE A 9 5.84 -2.56 -0.89
CA ILE A 9 5.58 -3.86 -0.28
C ILE A 9 5.78 -4.98 -1.30
N LYS A 10 6.75 -5.86 -1.02
CA LYS A 10 6.91 -7.14 -1.72
C LYS A 10 5.99 -8.20 -1.09
N ILE A 11 4.96 -8.60 -1.83
CA ILE A 11 4.05 -9.66 -1.41
C ILE A 11 4.70 -11.00 -1.77
N ASN A 12 5.22 -11.72 -0.77
CA ASN A 12 5.83 -13.05 -0.98
C ASN A 12 4.79 -14.18 -1.04
N ASP A 13 3.66 -14.00 -0.36
CA ASP A 13 2.51 -14.92 -0.38
C ASP A 13 1.23 -14.06 -0.42
N PRO A 14 0.34 -14.19 -1.42
CA PRO A 14 -0.87 -13.38 -1.52
C PRO A 14 -2.01 -13.82 -0.59
N GLN A 15 -1.95 -15.00 0.05
CA GLN A 15 -3.09 -15.58 0.77
C GLN A 15 -3.56 -14.74 1.97
N TRP A 16 -2.66 -13.99 2.62
CA TRP A 16 -2.99 -13.16 3.79
C TRP A 16 -3.69 -11.84 3.43
N VAL A 17 -3.54 -11.37 2.19
CA VAL A 17 -3.95 -10.02 1.77
C VAL A 17 -5.44 -9.75 2.01
N PRO A 18 -6.38 -10.66 1.69
CA PRO A 18 -7.80 -10.40 1.91
C PRO A 18 -8.16 -10.20 3.39
N ALA A 19 -7.61 -11.03 4.29
CA ALA A 19 -7.88 -10.94 5.72
C ALA A 19 -7.29 -9.66 6.35
N TYR A 20 -6.08 -9.29 5.93
CA TYR A 20 -5.47 -8.03 6.33
C TYR A 20 -6.26 -6.82 5.82
N ALA A 21 -6.62 -6.82 4.54
CA ALA A 21 -7.37 -5.71 3.96
C ALA A 21 -8.71 -5.49 4.68
N ALA A 22 -9.42 -6.55 5.05
CA ALA A 22 -10.69 -6.45 5.76
C ALA A 22 -10.57 -5.71 7.11
N SER A 23 -9.51 -5.97 7.88
CA SER A 23 -9.31 -5.38 9.21
C SER A 23 -8.72 -3.97 9.19
N VAL A 24 -7.87 -3.67 8.21
CA VAL A 24 -7.08 -2.43 8.21
C VAL A 24 -7.87 -1.23 7.68
N HIS A 25 -8.86 -1.43 6.81
CA HIS A 25 -9.68 -0.33 6.31
C HIS A 25 -10.37 0.44 7.44
N ASP A 26 -10.99 -0.28 8.37
CA ASP A 26 -11.69 0.32 9.51
C ASP A 26 -10.71 1.05 10.44
N LEU A 27 -9.52 0.49 10.64
CA LEU A 27 -8.47 1.12 11.43
C LEU A 27 -8.02 2.45 10.79
N VAL A 28 -7.75 2.46 9.49
CA VAL A 28 -7.30 3.67 8.78
C VAL A 28 -8.38 4.75 8.83
N HIS A 29 -9.63 4.40 8.55
CA HIS A 29 -10.74 5.36 8.62
C HIS A 29 -10.97 5.89 10.04
N LYS A 30 -10.87 5.04 11.07
CA LYS A 30 -11.03 5.45 12.49
C LYS A 30 -10.06 6.56 12.89
N HIS A 31 -8.85 6.58 12.32
CA HIS A 31 -7.83 7.60 12.60
C HIS A 31 -7.83 8.75 11.58
N GLY A 32 -8.88 8.88 10.74
CA GLY A 32 -8.99 9.93 9.73
C GLY A 32 -8.04 9.74 8.54
N GLY A 33 -7.44 8.55 8.41
CA GLY A 33 -6.58 8.21 7.29
C GLY A 33 -7.37 8.00 6.00
N ARG A 34 -6.72 8.27 4.87
CA ARG A 34 -7.30 8.10 3.53
C ARG A 34 -6.27 7.48 2.61
N TYR A 35 -6.70 6.46 1.87
CA TYR A 35 -5.90 5.90 0.78
C TYR A 35 -5.92 6.82 -0.43
N LEU A 36 -4.72 7.25 -0.86
CA LEU A 36 -4.55 8.06 -2.07
C LEU A 36 -4.17 7.20 -3.28
N SER A 37 -3.38 6.15 -3.06
CA SER A 37 -3.00 5.18 -4.09
C SER A 37 -2.79 3.80 -3.48
N ARG A 38 -3.27 2.76 -4.16
CA ARG A 38 -3.04 1.35 -3.88
C ARG A 38 -3.16 0.58 -5.19
N SER A 39 -2.03 0.29 -5.84
CA SER A 39 -2.00 -0.38 -7.13
C SER A 39 -0.72 -1.17 -7.27
N GLY A 40 -0.82 -2.38 -7.82
CA GLY A 40 0.35 -3.13 -8.30
C GLY A 40 0.81 -2.70 -9.70
N ASN A 41 0.08 -1.78 -10.36
CA ASN A 41 0.48 -1.24 -11.65
C ASN A 41 1.34 0.01 -11.42
N VAL A 42 2.64 -0.20 -11.19
CA VAL A 42 3.64 0.85 -11.01
C VAL A 42 4.58 0.84 -12.21
N LYS A 43 4.96 2.02 -12.71
CA LYS A 43 5.94 2.16 -13.80
C LYS A 43 7.10 3.00 -13.31
N THR A 44 8.28 2.41 -13.26
CA THR A 44 9.51 3.16 -12.97
C THR A 44 9.82 4.09 -14.14
N LEU A 45 9.84 5.41 -13.88
CA LEU A 45 10.14 6.42 -14.89
C LEU A 45 11.65 6.67 -15.02
N GLU A 46 12.37 6.63 -13.89
CA GLU A 46 13.81 6.87 -13.81
C GLU A 46 14.45 5.98 -12.74
N GLY A 47 15.75 5.70 -12.88
CA GLY A 47 16.50 4.88 -11.95
C GLY A 47 16.34 3.37 -12.17
N LYS A 48 16.89 2.57 -11.23
CA LYS A 48 16.71 1.12 -11.24
C LYS A 48 15.33 0.78 -10.67
N PRO A 49 14.52 -0.05 -11.36
CA PRO A 49 13.26 -0.52 -10.83
C PRO A 49 13.43 -1.23 -9.49
N LEU A 50 12.42 -1.10 -8.62
CA LEU A 50 12.34 -1.89 -7.40
C LEU A 50 11.80 -3.27 -7.74
N ASP A 51 12.08 -4.25 -6.90
CA ASP A 51 11.54 -5.62 -7.02
C ASP A 51 9.99 -5.69 -7.00
N THR A 52 9.35 -4.58 -6.64
CA THR A 52 7.92 -4.40 -6.38
C THR A 52 7.21 -3.56 -7.44
N THR A 53 7.96 -3.02 -8.41
CA THR A 53 7.44 -2.21 -9.54
C THR A 53 7.38 -2.98 -10.83
#